data_AF-A0A654U232-F1
#
_entry.id   AF-A0A654U232-F1
#
_cell.length_a   1.000
_cell.length_b   1.000
_cell.length_c   1.000
_cell.angle_alpha   90.00
_cell.angle_beta   90.00
_cell.angle_gamma   90.00
#
_symmetry.space_group_name_H-M   'P 1'
#
loop_
_entity.id
_entity.type
_entity.pdbx_description
1 polymer ?
#
loop_
_entity_poly.entity_id
_entity_poly.type
_entity_poly.pdbx_seq_one_letter_code
_entity_poly.pdbx_strand_id
1 'polypeptide(L)'
;MAVASARHRVKSDVVLAAALCSAGAVARARAVGEEALDATARFGLLPLRWALACLLIDIGTVTFSAQQLRELTKIRNICAGQVRRAGGCWRTA
;
A
#
# COMPACT_ATOMS: atom_id res chain seq x y z
N MET A 1 -5.37 -27.65 -9.45
CA MET A 1 -5.22 -26.18 -9.40
C MET A 1 -4.90 -25.77 -7.97
N ALA A 2 -3.65 -25.38 -7.67
CA ALA A 2 -3.30 -24.91 -6.33
C ALA A 2 -4.05 -23.60 -6.05
N VAL A 3 -4.88 -23.58 -5.02
CA VAL A 3 -5.52 -22.34 -4.55
C VAL A 3 -4.39 -21.43 -4.04
N ALA A 4 -4.14 -20.32 -4.71
CA ALA A 4 -3.19 -19.33 -4.23
C ALA A 4 -3.57 -18.91 -2.81
N SER A 5 -2.64 -19.06 -1.86
CA SER A 5 -2.82 -18.60 -0.49
C SER A 5 -3.30 -17.15 -0.47
N ALA A 6 -4.16 -16.78 0.48
CA ALA A 6 -4.68 -15.41 0.58
C ALA A 6 -3.55 -14.36 0.61
N ARG A 7 -2.40 -14.68 1.22
CA ARG A 7 -1.20 -13.83 1.19
C ARG A 7 -0.61 -13.65 -0.21
N HIS A 8 -0.66 -14.71 -1.03
CA HIS A 8 -0.16 -14.65 -2.40
C HIS A 8 -1.04 -13.74 -3.27
N ARG A 9 -2.37 -13.80 -3.11
CA ARG A 9 -3.29 -12.88 -3.80
C ARG A 9 -3.03 -11.42 -3.42
N VAL A 10 -2.95 -11.12 -2.12
CA VAL A 10 -2.68 -9.75 -1.66
C VAL A 10 -1.34 -9.22 -2.18
N LYS A 11 -0.30 -10.06 -2.25
CA LYS A 11 0.98 -9.67 -2.85
C LYS A 11 0.82 -9.34 -4.34
N SER A 12 0.06 -10.14 -5.09
CA SER A 12 -0.25 -9.87 -6.50
C SER A 12 -1.02 -8.56 -6.67
N ASP A 13 -1.98 -8.26 -5.79
CA ASP A 13 -2.76 -7.02 -5.84
C ASP A 13 -1.88 -5.78 -5.58
N VAL A 14 -0.94 -5.88 -4.64
CA VAL A 14 0.06 -4.82 -4.40
C VAL A 14 0.88 -4.54 -5.66
N VAL A 15 1.36 -5.60 -6.33
CA VAL A 15 2.13 -5.46 -7.58
C VAL A 15 1.26 -4.88 -8.70
N LEU A 16 0.00 -5.32 -8.80
CA LEU A 16 -0.95 -4.80 -9.77
C LEU A 16 -1.23 -3.31 -9.56
N ALA A 17 -1.44 -2.87 -8.33
CA ALA A 17 -1.64 -1.46 -8.00
C ALA A 17 -0.43 -0.60 -8.44
N ALA A 18 0.79 -1.07 -8.14
CA ALA A 18 2.02 -0.39 -8.55
C ALA A 18 2.15 -0.35 -10.09
N ALA A 19 1.91 -1.46 -10.78
CA ALA A 19 1.98 -1.51 -12.24
C ALA A 19 0.94 -0.59 -12.91
N LEU A 20 -0.28 -0.55 -12.40
CA LEU A 20 -1.32 0.37 -12.87
C LEU A 20 -0.95 1.83 -12.65
N CYS A 21 -0.33 2.14 -11.50
CA CYS A 21 0.18 3.48 -11.21
C CYS A 21 1.26 3.88 -12.22
N SER A 22 2.26 3.01 -12.45
CA SER A 22 3.32 3.26 -13.44
C SER A 22 2.78 3.38 -14.87
N ALA A 23 1.67 2.70 -15.19
CA ALA A 23 1.00 2.82 -16.48
C ALA A 23 0.08 4.06 -16.60
N GLY A 24 0.02 4.92 -15.58
CA GLY A 24 -0.85 6.11 -15.56
C GLY A 24 -2.34 5.82 -15.32
N ALA A 25 -2.71 4.56 -15.06
CA ALA A 25 -4.09 4.15 -14.74
C ALA A 25 -4.44 4.44 -13.28
N VAL A 26 -4.26 5.70 -12.85
CA VAL A 26 -4.28 6.14 -11.45
C VAL A 26 -5.58 5.78 -10.72
N ALA A 27 -6.74 5.97 -11.35
CA ALA A 27 -8.03 5.62 -10.72
C ALA A 27 -8.15 4.12 -10.41
N ARG A 28 -7.65 3.26 -11.29
CA ARG A 28 -7.65 1.81 -11.11
C ARG A 28 -6.59 1.38 -10.10
N ALA A 29 -5.40 2.00 -10.15
CA ALA A 29 -4.36 1.80 -9.17
C ALA A 29 -4.85 2.12 -7.74
N ARG A 30 -5.61 3.21 -7.59
CA ARG A 30 -6.24 3.60 -6.33
C ARG A 30 -7.23 2.56 -5.83
N ALA A 31 -8.18 2.14 -6.66
CA ALA A 31 -9.18 1.16 -6.27
C ALA A 31 -8.55 -0.16 -5.80
N VAL A 32 -7.59 -0.70 -6.57
CA VAL A 32 -6.86 -1.92 -6.20
C VAL A 32 -6.02 -1.69 -4.94
N GLY A 33 -5.39 -0.52 -4.83
CA GLY A 33 -4.55 -0.17 -3.68
C GLY A 33 -5.33 -0.04 -2.38
N GLU A 34 -6.52 0.56 -2.40
CA GLU A 34 -7.43 0.68 -1.24
C GLU A 34 -7.87 -0.71 -0.75
N GLU A 35 -8.35 -1.58 -1.66
CA GLU A 35 -8.75 -2.95 -1.32
C GLU A 35 -7.57 -3.77 -0.76
N ALA A 36 -6.40 -3.67 -1.39
CA ALA A 36 -5.20 -4.34 -0.91
C ALA A 36 -4.72 -3.79 0.45
N LEU A 37 -4.95 -2.51 0.74
CA LEU A 37 -4.58 -1.90 2.02
C LEU A 37 -5.40 -2.50 3.17
N ASP A 38 -6.69 -2.71 2.95
CA ASP A 38 -7.58 -3.36 3.91
C ASP A 38 -7.23 -4.85 4.07
N ALA A 39 -6.91 -5.54 2.97
CA ALA A 39 -6.49 -6.94 3.03
C ALA A 39 -5.16 -7.11 3.79
N THR A 40 -4.17 -6.25 3.54
CA THR A 40 -2.88 -6.28 4.26
C THR A 40 -3.06 -5.98 5.76
N ALA A 41 -4.03 -5.14 6.13
CA ALA A 41 -4.44 -4.94 7.52
C ALA A 41 -4.94 -6.24 8.16
N ARG A 42 -5.89 -6.90 7.50
CA ARG A 42 -6.52 -8.13 7.98
C ARG A 42 -5.53 -9.29 8.14
N PHE A 43 -4.55 -9.39 7.25
CA PHE A 43 -3.55 -10.47 7.28
C PHE A 43 -2.26 -10.12 8.02
N GLY A 44 -2.15 -8.92 8.61
CA GLY A 44 -0.96 -8.48 9.35
C GLY A 44 0.28 -8.30 8.47
N LEU A 45 0.12 -8.00 7.18
CA LEU A 45 1.21 -7.90 6.21
C LEU A 45 1.85 -6.51 6.23
N LEU A 46 2.52 -6.18 7.33
CA LEU A 46 3.00 -4.81 7.62
C LEU A 46 3.89 -4.19 6.52
N PRO A 47 4.88 -4.89 5.91
CA PRO A 47 5.69 -4.30 4.86
C PRO A 47 4.89 -3.93 3.60
N LEU A 48 3.93 -4.78 3.24
CA LEU A 48 3.06 -4.54 2.09
C LEU A 48 2.07 -3.41 2.38
N ARG A 49 1.55 -3.34 3.62
CA ARG A 49 0.70 -2.24 4.07
C ARG A 49 1.42 -0.90 4.02
N TRP A 50 2.70 -0.87 4.41
CA TRP A 50 3.54 0.32 4.30
C TRP A 50 3.70 0.77 2.84
N ALA A 51 4.05 -0.16 1.95
CA ALA A 51 4.23 0.13 0.53
C ALA A 51 2.96 0.70 -0.12
N LEU A 52 1.79 0.12 0.18
CA LEU A 52 0.50 0.62 -0.29
C LEU A 52 0.16 2.00 0.27
N ALA A 53 0.44 2.26 1.55
CA ALA A 53 0.21 3.58 2.12
C ALA A 53 1.08 4.65 1.43
N CYS A 54 2.35 4.35 1.12
CA CYS A 54 3.20 5.24 0.32
C CYS A 54 2.60 5.48 -1.08
N LEU A 55 2.28 4.40 -1.80
CA LEU A 55 1.68 4.49 -3.14
C LEU A 55 0.41 5.34 -3.14
N LEU A 56 -0.52 5.09 -2.20
CA LEU A 56 -1.79 5.80 -2.10
C LEU A 56 -1.60 7.29 -1.74
N ILE A 57 -0.65 7.62 -0.86
CA ILE A 57 -0.31 9.02 -0.56
C ILE A 57 0.15 9.72 -1.83
N ASP A 58 1.05 9.10 -2.60
CA ASP A 58 1.66 9.72 -3.78
C ASP A 58 0.65 9.89 -4.92
N ILE A 59 -0.24 8.92 -5.15
CA ILE A 59 -1.27 9.02 -6.21
C ILE A 59 -2.50 9.84 -5.81
N GLY A 60 -2.78 9.93 -4.51
CA GLY A 60 -4.04 10.43 -3.97
C GLY A 60 -4.01 11.87 -3.49
N THR A 61 -2.91 12.59 -3.69
CA THR A 61 -2.71 13.98 -3.21
C THR A 61 -3.82 14.95 -3.63
N VAL A 62 -4.53 14.70 -4.74
CA VAL A 62 -5.63 15.53 -5.24
C VAL A 62 -7.03 14.93 -5.04
N THR A 63 -7.14 13.65 -4.70
CA THR A 63 -8.44 12.92 -4.66
C THR A 63 -8.87 12.53 -3.25
N PHE A 64 -7.94 12.44 -2.29
CA PHE A 64 -8.29 12.14 -0.91
C PHE A 64 -8.71 13.37 -0.12
N SER A 65 -9.70 13.20 0.74
CA SER A 65 -9.95 14.18 1.80
C SER A 65 -8.71 14.31 2.70
N ALA A 66 -8.54 15.48 3.32
CA ALA A 66 -7.44 15.71 4.26
C ALA A 66 -7.42 14.67 5.40
N GLN A 67 -8.58 14.13 5.79
CA GLN A 67 -8.68 13.07 6.78
C GLN A 67 -8.11 11.74 6.28
N GLN A 68 -8.47 11.32 5.07
CA GLN A 68 -7.94 10.09 4.47
C GLN A 68 -6.41 10.16 4.32
N LEU A 69 -5.89 11.31 3.88
CA LEU A 69 -4.44 11.51 3.76
C LEU A 69 -3.72 11.42 5.12
N ARG A 70 -4.33 11.96 6.19
CA ARG A 70 -3.81 11.82 7.56
C ARG A 70 -3.79 10.36 8.01
N GLU A 71 -4.85 9.61 7.76
CA GLU A 71 -4.90 8.19 8.13
C GLU A 71 -3.87 7.35 7.37
N LEU A 72 -3.71 7.56 6.06
CA LEU A 72 -2.68 6.89 5.27
C LEU A 72 -1.27 7.25 5.77
N THR A 73 -1.03 8.52 6.10
CA THR A 73 0.24 8.98 6.67
C THR A 73 0.53 8.33 8.02
N LYS A 74 -0.50 8.18 8.87
CA LYS A 74 -0.40 7.49 10.15
C LYS A 74 -0.05 6.01 9.95
N ILE A 75 -0.74 5.32 9.03
CA ILE A 75 -0.44 3.91 8.68
C ILE A 75 1.01 3.78 8.20
N ARG A 76 1.45 4.64 7.28
CA ARG A 76 2.82 4.68 6.78
C ARG A 76 3.81 4.82 7.93
N ASN A 77 3.60 5.78 8.82
CA ASN A 77 4.54 6.05 9.92
C ASN A 77 4.58 4.91 10.95
N ILE A 78 3.43 4.30 11.28
CA ILE A 78 3.38 3.14 12.19
C ILE A 78 4.11 1.94 11.60
N CYS A 79 3.85 1.63 10.33
CA CYS A 79 4.47 0.48 9.67
C CYS A 79 5.97 0.71 9.42
N ALA A 80 6.39 1.96 9.16
CA ALA A 80 7.77 2.34 8.93
C ALA A 80 8.73 1.87 10.05
N GLY A 81 8.32 1.95 11.32
CA GLY A 81 9.16 1.49 12.44
C GLY A 81 9.43 -0.01 12.43
N GLN A 82 8.50 -0.81 11.88
CA GLN A 82 8.66 -2.26 11.71
C GLN A 82 9.50 -2.58 10.47
N VAL A 83 9.26 -1.87 9.37
CA VAL A 83 10.05 -2.04 8.12
C VAL A 83 11.52 -1.67 8.35
N ARG A 84 11.80 -0.62 9.12
CA ARG A 84 13.18 -0.25 9.52
C ARG A 84 13.86 -1.34 10.36
N ARG A 85 13.15 -1.90 11.34
CA ARG A 85 13.67 -3.02 12.15
C ARG A 85 13.96 -4.27 11.32
N ALA A 86 13.23 -4.47 10.23
CA ALA A 86 13.48 -5.53 9.27
C ALA A 86 14.61 -5.22 8.26
N GLY A 87 15.33 -4.10 8.43
CA GLY A 87 16.46 -3.70 7.57
C GLY A 87 16.12 -2.75 6.43
N GLY A 88 14.87 -2.27 6.34
CA GLY A 88 14.47 -1.28 5.33
C GLY A 88 15.10 0.09 5.59
N CYS A 89 15.79 0.63 4.58
CA CYS A 89 16.37 1.97 4.60
C CYS A 89 15.79 2.80 3.45
N TRP A 90 15.45 4.06 3.73
CA TRP A 90 15.02 5.02 2.71
C TRP A 90 15.47 6.43 3.09
N ARG A 91 15.68 7.27 2.08
CA ARG A 91 15.95 8.69 2.26
C ARG A 91 14.64 9.38 2.64
N THR A 92 14.64 10.14 3.72
CA THR A 92 13.57 11.11 3.98
C THR A 92 13.86 12.33 3.10
N ALA A 93 12.93 12.65 2.20
CA ALA A 93 12.96 13.89 1.44
C ALA A 93 12.68 15.10 2.34
#